data_AF-A0AAU7CL32-F1
#
_entry.id   AF-A0AAU7CL32-F1
#
_cell.length_a   1.000
_cell.length_b   1.000
_cell.length_c   1.000
_cell.angle_alpha   90.00
_cell.angle_beta   90.00
_cell.angle_gamma   90.00
#
_symmetry.space_group_name_H-M   'P 1'
#
loop_
_entity.id
_entity.type
_entity.pdbx_description
1 polymer ?
#
loop_
_entity_poly.entity_id
_entity_poly.type
_entity_poly.pdbx_seq_one_letter_code
_entity_poly.pdbx_strand_id
1 'polypeptide(L)'
;MFDSEPELWKQWINNQFGAGIITWNTPFLFRTKPQGSRLLICGPANHFKANAHPLTALIESDWMTMSFTMNYKLMIPNFPVRFEVGEPLFQAIPLASNTCADLETATVTYQKLEEDPEVNHSYREWDEGRRRFHQQKAKGEVKADDWQKDYFQGRDAIGREAPSDHMTKVRPPRIQFSPTTKAPQ
;
A
#
# COMPACT_ATOMS: atom_id res chain seq x y z
N MET A 1 0.09 27.90 -5.37
CA MET A 1 1.48 27.40 -5.13
C MET A 1 1.98 26.48 -6.25
N PHE A 2 1.16 26.15 -7.25
CA PHE A 2 1.61 26.02 -8.65
C PHE A 2 1.59 27.38 -9.36
N ASP A 3 0.71 28.27 -8.91
CA ASP A 3 0.53 29.61 -9.49
C ASP A 3 1.64 30.62 -9.16
N SER A 4 2.49 30.32 -8.18
CA SER A 4 3.56 31.24 -7.76
C SER A 4 4.81 31.11 -8.63
N GLU A 5 5.12 29.92 -9.14
CA GLU A 5 6.31 29.63 -9.94
C GLU A 5 6.05 28.56 -11.02
N PRO A 6 5.11 28.77 -11.95
CA PRO A 6 4.68 27.74 -12.90
C PRO A 6 5.81 27.22 -13.80
N GLU A 7 6.77 28.07 -14.16
CA GLU A 7 7.91 27.68 -15.00
C GLU A 7 8.88 26.73 -14.31
N LEU A 8 9.04 26.83 -12.98
CA LEU A 8 9.83 25.87 -12.21
C LEU A 8 9.17 24.49 -12.28
N TRP A 9 7.87 24.43 -12.01
CA TRP A 9 7.14 23.16 -11.90
C TRP A 9 6.86 22.48 -13.24
N LYS A 10 6.82 23.23 -14.34
CA LYS A 10 6.54 22.71 -15.69
C LYS A 10 7.50 21.61 -16.15
N GLN A 11 8.73 21.61 -15.66
CA GLN A 11 9.73 20.56 -15.96
C GLN A 11 9.48 19.27 -15.15
N TRP A 12 8.85 19.40 -13.99
CA TRP A 12 8.62 18.30 -13.05
C TRP A 12 7.22 17.70 -13.21
N ILE A 13 6.24 18.49 -13.64
CA ILE A 13 4.82 18.13 -13.63
C ILE A 13 4.22 18.47 -14.99
N ASN A 14 3.71 17.45 -15.67
CA ASN A 14 3.22 17.56 -17.04
C ASN A 14 2.02 16.63 -17.30
N ASN A 15 1.50 16.63 -18.52
CA ASN A 15 0.35 15.83 -18.95
C ASN A 15 0.74 14.79 -20.03
N GLN A 16 1.92 14.17 -19.92
CA GLN A 16 2.52 13.31 -20.95
C GLN A 16 1.56 12.30 -21.58
N PHE A 17 0.63 11.73 -20.80
CA PHE A 17 -0.33 10.72 -21.28
C PHE A 17 -1.70 11.30 -21.68
N GLY A 18 -1.96 12.58 -21.42
CA GLY A 18 -3.25 13.21 -21.64
C GLY A 18 -4.38 12.57 -20.81
N ALA A 19 -5.61 12.69 -21.31
CA ALA A 19 -6.81 12.09 -20.70
C ALA A 19 -7.00 12.39 -19.20
N GLY A 20 -6.58 13.57 -18.72
CA GLY A 20 -6.66 13.93 -17.30
C GLY A 20 -5.64 13.21 -16.41
N ILE A 21 -4.57 12.66 -16.97
CA ILE A 21 -3.44 12.13 -16.20
C ILE A 21 -2.42 13.25 -15.97
N ILE A 22 -2.12 13.51 -14.71
CA ILE A 22 -1.00 14.34 -14.28
C ILE A 22 0.20 13.43 -14.01
N THR A 23 1.34 13.77 -14.60
CA THR A 23 2.59 13.03 -14.51
C THR A 23 3.62 13.85 -13.75
N TRP A 24 4.15 13.28 -12.67
CA TRP A 24 5.22 13.85 -11.87
C TRP A 24 6.52 13.11 -12.15
N ASN A 25 7.51 13.81 -12.70
CA ASN A 25 8.88 13.34 -12.82
C ASN A 25 9.50 13.31 -11.42
N THR A 26 9.95 12.15 -10.96
CA THR A 26 10.58 12.03 -9.63
C THR A 26 12.09 12.21 -9.74
N PRO A 27 12.75 12.94 -8.81
CA PRO A 27 14.21 13.14 -8.82
C PRO A 27 14.99 11.92 -8.30
N PHE A 28 14.35 10.76 -8.21
CA PHE A 28 14.90 9.59 -7.50
C PHE A 28 15.06 8.40 -8.44
N LEU A 29 16.26 7.84 -8.46
CA LEU A 29 16.50 6.49 -8.98
C LEU A 29 16.50 5.51 -7.81
N PHE A 30 15.49 4.64 -7.74
CA PHE A 30 15.43 3.60 -6.74
C PHE A 30 16.14 2.34 -7.22
N ARG A 31 16.89 1.70 -6.32
CA ARG A 31 17.52 0.40 -6.56
C ARG A 31 17.22 -0.58 -5.45
N THR A 32 16.60 -1.70 -5.77
CA THR A 32 16.28 -2.77 -4.81
C THR A 32 17.30 -3.89 -4.86
N LYS A 33 17.44 -4.61 -3.73
CA LYS A 33 18.24 -5.81 -3.60
C LYS A 33 17.49 -6.82 -2.72
N PRO A 34 17.68 -8.15 -2.93
CA PRO A 34 18.56 -8.76 -3.94
C PRO A 34 17.98 -8.68 -5.37
N GLN A 35 18.73 -9.16 -6.36
CA GLN A 35 18.22 -9.32 -7.73
C GLN A 35 16.91 -10.13 -7.73
N GLY A 36 15.96 -9.77 -8.58
CA GLY A 36 14.60 -10.30 -8.60
C GLY A 36 13.62 -9.54 -7.70
N SER A 37 14.09 -8.60 -6.88
CA SER A 37 13.20 -7.73 -6.10
C SER A 37 12.37 -6.82 -7.00
N ARG A 38 11.22 -6.38 -6.49
CA ARG A 38 10.36 -5.39 -7.14
C ARG A 38 10.18 -4.18 -6.24
N LEU A 39 9.80 -3.07 -6.84
CA LEU A 39 9.36 -1.89 -6.11
C LEU A 39 7.94 -1.56 -6.53
N LEU A 40 7.02 -1.70 -5.59
CA LEU A 40 5.65 -1.25 -5.79
C LEU A 40 5.60 0.25 -5.51
N ILE A 41 5.27 1.02 -6.53
CA ILE A 41 4.96 2.44 -6.43
C ILE A 41 3.45 2.58 -6.44
N CYS A 42 2.89 3.17 -5.39
CA CYS A 42 1.47 3.45 -5.29
C CYS A 42 1.21 4.81 -4.64
N GLY A 43 -0.07 5.17 -4.54
CA GLY A 43 -0.48 6.30 -3.73
C GLY A 43 -0.08 6.15 -2.26
N PRO A 44 0.11 7.24 -1.51
CA PRO A 44 0.40 7.15 -0.09
C PRO A 44 -0.77 6.50 0.66
N ALA A 45 -0.48 5.45 1.44
CA ALA A 45 -1.50 4.73 2.21
C ALA A 45 -2.26 5.69 3.15
N ASN A 46 -3.58 5.54 3.18
CA ASN A 46 -4.50 6.34 4.00
C ASN A 46 -4.38 7.87 3.79
N HIS A 47 -3.87 8.33 2.64
CA HIS A 47 -3.88 9.73 2.24
C HIS A 47 -4.86 9.94 1.10
N PHE A 48 -6.03 10.48 1.43
CA PHE A 48 -7.10 10.68 0.47
C PHE A 48 -6.98 12.04 -0.22
N LYS A 49 -7.03 12.02 -1.54
CA LYS A 49 -7.02 13.22 -2.37
C LYS A 49 -8.33 13.34 -3.12
N ALA A 50 -9.06 14.43 -2.88
CA ALA A 50 -10.26 14.70 -3.65
C ALA A 50 -9.91 14.86 -5.13
N ASN A 51 -10.66 14.19 -6.00
CA ASN A 51 -10.55 14.26 -7.44
C ASN A 51 -9.19 13.84 -8.07
N ALA A 52 -8.26 13.25 -7.33
CA ALA A 52 -7.02 12.74 -7.89
C ALA A 52 -6.74 11.33 -7.38
N HIS A 53 -6.69 10.37 -8.29
CA HIS A 53 -6.45 8.98 -7.95
C HIS A 53 -5.04 8.56 -8.40
N PRO A 54 -4.17 8.10 -7.49
CA PRO A 54 -2.83 7.67 -7.84
C PRO A 54 -2.88 6.38 -8.67
N LEU A 55 -2.06 6.33 -9.72
CA LEU A 55 -1.82 5.09 -10.47
C LEU A 55 -0.74 4.28 -9.79
N THR A 56 -0.89 2.96 -9.84
CA THR A 56 0.03 2.01 -9.21
C THR A 56 0.86 1.31 -10.28
N ALA A 57 2.15 1.12 -9.99
CA ALA A 57 3.07 0.42 -10.87
C ALA A 57 3.97 -0.50 -10.05
N LEU A 58 4.29 -1.66 -10.63
CA LEU A 58 5.36 -2.52 -10.14
C LEU A 58 6.59 -2.32 -11.02
N ILE A 59 7.74 -2.05 -10.41
CA ILE A 59 8.95 -1.64 -11.11
C ILE A 59 10.08 -2.64 -10.84
N GLU A 60 10.82 -3.00 -11.89
CA GLU A 60 12.02 -3.84 -11.82
C GLU A 60 13.26 -3.01 -11.42
N SER A 61 13.18 -2.38 -10.25
CA SER A 61 14.22 -1.49 -9.75
C SER A 61 15.51 -2.21 -9.34
N ASP A 62 15.57 -3.53 -9.40
CA ASP A 62 16.79 -4.28 -9.13
C ASP A 62 17.83 -4.10 -10.26
N TRP A 63 17.37 -4.02 -11.51
CA TRP A 63 18.21 -3.83 -12.69
C TRP A 63 17.97 -2.51 -13.45
N MET A 64 16.77 -1.94 -13.41
CA MET A 64 16.45 -0.74 -14.18
C MET A 64 17.31 0.45 -13.75
N THR A 65 17.83 1.20 -14.74
CA THR A 65 18.66 2.41 -14.54
C THR A 65 17.93 3.72 -14.84
N MET A 66 16.65 3.63 -15.17
CA MET A 66 15.77 4.77 -15.44
C MET A 66 15.04 5.19 -14.17
N SER A 67 14.66 6.46 -14.07
CA SER A 67 13.70 6.91 -13.05
C SER A 67 12.28 6.50 -13.47
N PHE A 68 11.32 6.70 -12.57
CA PHE A 68 9.89 6.54 -12.86
C PHE A 68 9.13 7.84 -12.63
N THR A 69 7.97 7.92 -13.27
CA THR A 69 7.00 9.00 -13.05
C THR A 69 5.90 8.54 -12.10
N MET A 70 5.52 9.37 -11.13
CA MET A 70 4.29 9.15 -10.37
C MET A 70 3.12 9.77 -11.14
N ASN A 71 2.05 9.01 -11.35
CA ASN A 71 0.91 9.46 -12.14
C ASN A 71 -0.37 9.51 -11.31
N TYR A 72 -1.17 10.56 -11.52
CA TYR A 72 -2.48 10.73 -10.90
C TYR A 72 -3.54 10.94 -11.98
N LYS A 73 -4.63 10.18 -11.92
CA LYS A 73 -5.82 10.38 -12.75
C LYS A 73 -6.75 11.38 -12.08
N LEU A 74 -7.05 12.47 -12.76
CA LEU A 74 -8.14 13.37 -12.40
C LEU A 74 -9.47 12.74 -12.82
N MET A 75 -10.44 12.73 -11.91
CA MET A 75 -11.71 12.00 -12.10
C MET A 75 -12.84 12.89 -12.63
N ILE A 76 -12.82 14.18 -12.30
CA ILE A 76 -13.83 15.18 -12.60
C ILE A 76 -13.15 16.30 -13.41
N PRO A 77 -13.60 16.56 -14.65
CA PRO A 77 -13.10 17.66 -15.46
C PRO A 77 -13.31 19.01 -14.79
N ASN A 78 -12.36 19.94 -14.98
CA ASN A 78 -12.41 21.32 -14.48
C ASN A 78 -12.57 21.46 -12.96
N PHE A 79 -12.40 20.39 -12.18
CA PHE A 79 -12.40 20.45 -10.72
C PHE A 79 -10.95 20.51 -10.22
N PRO A 80 -10.54 21.62 -9.58
CA PRO A 80 -9.15 21.82 -9.19
C PRO A 80 -8.70 20.83 -8.11
N VAL A 81 -7.44 20.39 -8.20
CA VAL A 81 -6.77 19.60 -7.17
C VAL A 81 -5.52 20.37 -6.74
N ARG A 82 -5.34 20.50 -5.42
CA ARG A 82 -4.21 21.21 -4.84
C ARG A 82 -3.33 20.25 -4.06
N PHE A 83 -2.05 20.13 -4.40
CA PHE A 83 -1.03 19.44 -3.61
C PHE A 83 -0.29 20.45 -2.74
N GLU A 84 -0.13 20.15 -1.45
CA GLU A 84 0.58 21.04 -0.52
C GLU A 84 2.05 20.63 -0.36
N VAL A 85 2.90 21.60 -0.01
CA VAL A 85 4.30 21.31 0.34
C VAL A 85 4.33 20.40 1.57
N GLY A 86 5.13 19.34 1.49
CA GLY A 86 5.27 18.33 2.56
C GLY A 86 4.23 17.22 2.52
N GLU A 87 3.23 17.30 1.63
CA GLU A 87 2.32 16.19 1.38
C GLU A 87 3.06 15.04 0.67
N PRO A 88 2.84 13.78 1.07
CA PRO A 88 3.45 12.65 0.39
C PRO A 88 2.87 12.49 -1.02
N LEU A 89 3.75 12.36 -2.01
CA LEU A 89 3.34 12.19 -3.41
C LEU A 89 3.08 10.73 -3.79
N PHE A 90 3.85 9.80 -3.23
CA PHE A 90 3.73 8.37 -3.48
C PHE A 90 4.29 7.59 -2.29
N GLN A 91 4.02 6.29 -2.27
CA GLN A 91 4.65 5.34 -1.40
C GLN A 91 5.43 4.32 -2.23
N ALA A 92 6.67 4.07 -1.81
CA ALA A 92 7.53 3.07 -2.41
C ALA A 92 7.65 1.89 -1.44
N ILE A 93 7.24 0.71 -1.88
CA ILE A 93 7.18 -0.51 -1.07
C ILE A 93 8.12 -1.54 -1.72
N PRO A 94 9.29 -1.80 -1.12
CA PRO A 94 10.18 -2.86 -1.60
C PRO A 94 9.52 -4.22 -1.39
N LEU A 95 9.47 -5.02 -2.45
CA LEU A 95 9.06 -6.41 -2.42
C LEU A 95 10.30 -7.27 -2.69
N ALA A 96 10.62 -8.16 -1.76
CA ALA A 96 11.82 -9.01 -1.86
C ALA A 96 11.68 -10.15 -2.89
N SER A 97 10.48 -10.35 -3.45
CA SER A 97 10.20 -11.33 -4.50
C SER A 97 9.63 -10.68 -5.76
N ASN A 98 9.68 -11.43 -6.86
CA ASN A 98 9.00 -11.09 -8.09
C ASN A 98 7.58 -11.64 -8.08
N THR A 99 6.65 -10.91 -7.45
CA THR A 99 5.23 -11.32 -7.38
C THR A 99 4.60 -11.57 -8.75
N CYS A 100 5.06 -10.89 -9.81
CA CYS A 100 4.56 -11.16 -11.16
C CYS A 100 4.95 -12.57 -11.64
N ALA A 101 6.19 -13.01 -11.41
CA ALA A 101 6.60 -14.36 -11.77
C ALA A 101 5.85 -15.42 -10.95
N ASP A 102 5.63 -15.16 -9.65
CA ASP A 102 4.83 -16.04 -8.79
C ASP A 102 3.41 -16.21 -9.36
N LEU A 103 2.81 -15.13 -9.89
CA LEU A 103 1.47 -15.14 -10.49
C LEU A 103 1.41 -15.74 -11.89
N GLU A 104 2.45 -15.59 -12.72
CA GLU A 104 2.47 -16.14 -14.09
C GLU A 104 2.32 -17.67 -14.11
N THR A 105 2.81 -18.34 -13.06
CA THR A 105 2.70 -19.80 -12.91
C THR A 105 1.58 -20.23 -11.97
N ALA A 106 0.86 -19.28 -11.36
CA ALA A 106 -0.17 -19.58 -10.39
C ALA A 106 -1.40 -20.22 -11.06
N THR A 107 -1.94 -21.25 -10.43
CA THR A 107 -3.27 -21.78 -10.74
C THR A 107 -4.25 -21.33 -9.68
N VAL A 108 -5.44 -20.93 -10.09
CA VAL A 108 -6.54 -20.54 -9.19
C VAL A 108 -7.60 -21.62 -9.25
N THR A 109 -7.96 -22.16 -8.10
CA THR A 109 -9.10 -23.06 -7.93
C THR A 109 -10.20 -22.38 -7.12
N TYR A 110 -11.43 -22.86 -7.27
CA TYR A 110 -12.58 -22.42 -6.49
C TYR A 110 -13.11 -23.61 -5.72
N GLN A 111 -13.34 -23.42 -4.42
CA GLN A 111 -13.94 -24.40 -3.52
C GLN A 111 -15.01 -23.70 -2.70
N LYS A 112 -16.11 -24.40 -2.42
CA LYS A 112 -17.10 -23.87 -1.47
C LYS A 112 -16.53 -23.95 -0.06
N LEU A 113 -16.83 -22.96 0.77
CA LEU A 113 -16.36 -22.94 2.15
C LEU A 113 -16.81 -24.20 2.91
N GLU A 114 -18.03 -24.71 2.65
CA GLU A 114 -18.58 -25.90 3.30
C GLU A 114 -17.85 -27.20 2.97
N GLU A 115 -17.07 -27.24 1.89
CA GLU A 115 -16.28 -28.40 1.49
C GLU A 115 -14.98 -28.52 2.31
N ASP A 116 -14.63 -27.50 3.10
CA ASP A 116 -13.60 -27.55 4.14
C ASP A 116 -14.27 -27.36 5.52
N PRO A 117 -14.66 -28.45 6.21
CA PRO A 117 -15.40 -28.36 7.47
C PRO A 117 -14.65 -27.60 8.56
N GLU A 118 -13.32 -27.65 8.56
CA GLU A 118 -12.49 -27.01 9.56
C GLU A 118 -12.44 -25.49 9.37
N VAL A 119 -12.16 -25.04 8.14
CA VAL A 119 -12.16 -23.61 7.81
C VAL A 119 -13.56 -23.03 7.92
N ASN A 120 -14.58 -23.78 7.50
CA ASN A 120 -15.98 -23.38 7.66
C ASN A 120 -16.36 -23.15 9.12
N HIS A 121 -16.04 -24.11 10.01
CA HIS A 121 -16.32 -23.95 11.44
C HIS A 121 -15.63 -22.71 12.01
N SER A 122 -14.34 -22.55 11.73
CA SER A 122 -13.54 -21.41 12.19
C SER A 122 -14.12 -20.08 11.70
N TYR A 123 -14.53 -20.01 10.43
CA TYR A 123 -15.17 -18.83 9.83
C TYR A 123 -16.54 -18.53 10.47
N ARG A 124 -17.36 -19.56 10.74
CA ARG A 124 -18.67 -19.37 11.35
C ARG A 124 -18.59 -18.88 12.78
N GLU A 125 -17.66 -19.40 13.58
CA GLU A 125 -17.40 -18.91 14.93
C GLU A 125 -16.92 -17.45 14.91
N TRP A 126 -16.05 -17.11 13.96
CA TRP A 126 -15.65 -15.72 13.72
C TRP A 126 -16.83 -14.82 13.37
N ASP A 127 -17.68 -15.23 12.41
CA ASP A 127 -18.84 -14.45 11.96
C ASP A 127 -19.89 -14.27 13.08
N GLU A 128 -20.24 -15.35 13.79
CA GLU A 128 -21.19 -15.32 14.90
C GLU A 128 -20.67 -14.46 16.06
N GLY A 129 -19.39 -14.60 16.39
CA GLY A 129 -18.72 -13.75 17.38
C GLY A 129 -18.72 -12.28 16.97
N ARG A 130 -18.40 -11.98 15.71
CA ARG A 130 -18.39 -10.62 15.17
C ARG A 130 -19.79 -9.99 15.14
N ARG A 131 -20.81 -10.74 14.72
CA ARG A 131 -22.23 -10.29 14.77
C ARG A 131 -22.67 -9.99 16.20
N ARG A 132 -22.36 -10.89 17.14
CA ARG A 132 -22.67 -10.69 18.56
C ARG A 132 -22.00 -9.43 19.10
N PHE A 133 -20.72 -9.24 18.80
CA PHE A 133 -19.97 -8.05 19.21
C PHE A 133 -20.60 -6.75 18.67
N HIS A 134 -20.96 -6.72 17.38
CA HIS A 134 -21.62 -5.55 16.78
C HIS A 134 -23.00 -5.27 17.40
N GLN A 135 -23.79 -6.30 17.73
CA GLN A 135 -25.07 -6.14 18.41
C GLN A 135 -24.90 -5.59 19.83
N GLN A 136 -23.96 -6.12 20.61
CA GLN A 136 -23.66 -5.62 21.95
C GLN A 136 -23.17 -4.17 21.91
N LYS A 137 -22.33 -3.82 20.94
CA LYS A 137 -21.87 -2.45 20.71
C LYS A 137 -23.02 -1.51 20.36
N ALA A 138 -23.94 -1.92 19.49
CA ALA A 138 -25.13 -1.12 19.15
C ALA A 138 -26.07 -0.92 20.35
N LYS A 139 -26.12 -1.88 21.28
CA LYS A 139 -26.87 -1.78 22.55
C LYS A 139 -26.14 -1.00 23.64
N GLY A 140 -24.88 -0.61 23.44
CA GLY A 140 -24.06 0.07 24.44
C GLY A 140 -23.54 -0.85 25.56
N GLU A 141 -23.64 -2.17 25.39
CA GLU A 141 -23.14 -3.18 26.34
C GLU A 141 -21.60 -3.31 26.31
N VAL A 142 -20.98 -2.75 25.27
CA VAL A 142 -19.54 -2.69 25.06
C VAL A 142 -19.13 -1.24 24.87
N LYS A 143 -17.93 -0.86 25.33
CA LYS A 143 -17.40 0.49 25.13
C LYS A 143 -17.33 0.82 23.64
N ALA A 144 -17.63 2.07 23.29
CA ALA A 144 -17.62 2.54 21.90
C ALA A 144 -16.27 2.31 21.19
N ASP A 145 -15.16 2.36 21.93
CA ASP A 145 -13.81 2.19 21.40
C ASP A 145 -13.29 0.74 21.46
N ASP A 146 -14.10 -0.19 21.98
CA ASP A 146 -13.68 -1.58 22.02
C ASP A 146 -13.76 -2.22 20.63
N TRP A 147 -12.94 -3.25 20.43
CA TRP A 147 -12.83 -4.03 19.21
C TRP A 147 -12.36 -5.45 19.52
N GLN A 148 -12.64 -6.40 18.63
CA GLN A 148 -12.23 -7.80 18.78
C GLN A 148 -10.71 -7.97 18.57
N LYS A 149 -9.99 -8.44 19.60
CA LYS A 149 -8.53 -8.44 19.65
C LYS A 149 -7.88 -9.78 19.27
N ASP A 150 -8.64 -10.75 18.76
CA ASP A 150 -8.11 -12.11 18.54
C ASP A 150 -6.88 -12.10 17.63
N TYR A 151 -6.97 -11.42 16.48
CA TYR A 151 -5.80 -11.18 15.61
C TYR A 151 -4.66 -10.49 16.36
N PHE A 152 -4.95 -9.47 17.18
CA PHE A 152 -3.92 -8.75 17.93
C PHE A 152 -3.23 -9.60 19.01
N GLN A 153 -3.92 -10.63 19.49
CA GLN A 153 -3.40 -11.59 20.45
C GLN A 153 -2.74 -12.80 19.78
N GLY A 154 -2.69 -12.83 18.43
CA GLY A 154 -2.17 -13.96 17.68
C GLY A 154 -3.04 -15.21 17.86
N ARG A 155 -4.36 -15.05 17.85
CA ARG A 155 -5.32 -16.16 17.95
C ARG A 155 -6.38 -16.04 16.86
N ASP A 156 -6.86 -17.18 16.39
CA ASP A 156 -8.07 -17.22 15.55
C ASP A 156 -9.36 -17.15 16.41
N ALA A 157 -10.51 -17.15 15.74
CA ALA A 157 -11.80 -17.00 16.41
C ALA A 157 -12.22 -18.17 17.31
N ILE A 158 -11.55 -19.33 17.18
CA ILE A 158 -11.75 -20.50 18.04
C ILE A 158 -10.61 -20.69 19.04
N GLY A 159 -9.71 -19.70 19.13
CA GLY A 159 -8.65 -19.61 20.13
C GLY A 159 -7.36 -20.36 19.78
N ARG A 160 -7.22 -20.88 18.54
CA ARG A 160 -5.97 -21.48 18.08
C ARG A 160 -4.91 -20.42 17.89
N GLU A 161 -3.68 -20.75 18.26
CA GLU A 161 -2.56 -19.82 18.12
C GLU A 161 -2.19 -19.62 16.65
N ALA A 162 -1.90 -18.37 16.29
CA ALA A 162 -1.39 -18.00 15.00
C ALA A 162 0.01 -18.61 14.77
N PRO A 163 0.46 -18.67 13.50
CA PRO A 163 1.84 -19.04 13.18
C PRO A 163 2.86 -18.23 13.99
N SER A 164 4.03 -18.84 14.23
CA SER A 164 5.06 -18.30 15.13
C SER A 164 5.67 -16.97 14.68
N ASP A 165 5.42 -16.56 13.44
CA ASP A 165 5.84 -15.29 12.84
C ASP A 165 4.78 -14.17 12.95
N HIS A 166 3.67 -14.41 13.66
CA HIS A 166 2.69 -13.36 13.94
C HIS A 166 3.32 -12.24 14.77
N MET A 167 3.22 -11.01 14.28
CA MET A 167 3.75 -9.82 14.96
C MET A 167 2.68 -8.75 15.13
N THR A 168 2.65 -8.12 16.30
CA THR A 168 1.90 -6.88 16.54
C THR A 168 2.82 -5.78 17.04
N LYS A 169 2.37 -4.52 16.92
CA LYS A 169 3.14 -3.33 17.33
C LYS A 169 4.56 -3.33 16.74
N VAL A 170 4.68 -3.76 15.48
CA VAL A 170 5.95 -3.81 14.76
C VAL A 170 6.57 -2.42 14.75
N ARG A 171 7.81 -2.33 15.23
CA ARG A 171 8.58 -1.10 15.12
C ARG A 171 9.25 -1.09 13.76
N PRO A 172 9.05 -0.05 12.94
CA PRO A 172 9.75 0.05 11.67
C PRO A 172 11.26 -0.09 11.89
N PRO A 173 11.97 -0.91 11.10
CA PRO A 173 13.42 -0.99 11.21
C PRO A 173 14.02 0.39 10.94
N ARG A 174 15.11 0.72 11.64
CA ARG A 174 15.84 1.96 11.35
C ARG A 174 16.37 1.91 9.92
N ILE A 175 15.97 2.88 9.11
CA ILE A 175 16.56 3.08 7.78
C ILE A 175 18.01 3.51 8.00
N GLN A 176 18.95 2.64 7.66
CA GLN A 176 20.37 2.95 7.68
C GLN A 176 20.75 3.60 6.37
N PHE A 177 21.19 4.85 6.44
CA PHE A 177 21.82 5.51 5.30
C PHE A 177 23.29 5.10 5.30
N SER A 178 23.73 4.37 4.28
CA SER A 178 25.17 4.13 4.09
C SER A 178 25.85 5.49 3.90
N PRO A 179 26.98 5.76 4.59
CA PRO A 179 27.74 6.98 4.36
C PRO A 179 28.12 7.04 2.88
N THR A 180 27.79 8.17 2.24
CA THR A 180 28.15 8.41 0.85
C THR A 180 29.67 8.51 0.80
N THR A 181 30.34 7.45 0.37
CA THR A 181 31.75 7.54 -0.03
C THR A 181 31.80 8.31 -1.33
N LYS A 182 31.76 9.65 -1.26
CA LYS A 182 32.35 10.45 -2.32
C LYS A 182 33.86 10.21 -2.23
N ALA A 183 34.44 9.56 -3.23
CA ALA A 183 35.87 9.74 -3.47
C ALA A 183 36.11 11.25 -3.66
N PRO A 184 37.12 11.86 -3.01
CA PRO A 184 37.47 13.24 -3.29
C PRO A 184 37.91 13.35 -4.75
N GLN A 185 37.31 14.33 -5.44
CA GLN A 185 37.44 14.81 -6.82
C GLN A 185 38.32 14.01 -7.79
#